data_AF-A0A7S1WTM8-F1
#
_entry.id   AF-A0A7S1WTM8-F1
#
_cell.length_a   1.000
_cell.length_b   1.000
_cell.length_c   1.000
_cell.angle_alpha   90.00
_cell.angle_beta   90.00
_cell.angle_gamma   90.00
#
_symmetry.space_group_name_H-M   'P 1'
#
loop_
_entity.id
_entity.type
_entity.pdbx_description
1 polymer ?
#
loop_
_entity_poly.entity_id
_entity_poly.type
_entity_poly.pdbx_seq_one_letter_code
_entity_poly.pdbx_strand_id
1 'polypeptide(L)'
;KSLKPEIIKASEHVAREFGPEVRFGAVNSRVFPDLAQRFGVTSYPWIVSVYAGVRGDDMSGLGGADSVVKWARLEKKRLWKKQPKWKESPPWPVSPSSFTSDSNKNATANPG
;
A
#
# COMPACT_ATOMS: atom_id res chain seq x y z
N LYS A 1 -4.06 -24.40 1.04
CA LYS A 1 -3.47 -23.31 0.22
C LYS A 1 -3.06 -22.18 1.17
N SER A 2 -1.79 -21.80 1.20
CA SER A 2 -1.31 -20.71 2.05
C SER A 2 -1.48 -19.38 1.31
N LEU A 3 -2.10 -18.38 1.94
CA LEU A 3 -2.37 -17.08 1.31
C LEU A 3 -1.09 -16.25 1.09
N LYS A 4 -0.10 -16.37 1.97
CA LYS A 4 1.17 -15.61 1.93
C LYS A 4 1.84 -15.53 0.54
N PRO A 5 2.14 -16.65 -0.16
CA PRO A 5 2.76 -16.59 -1.48
C PRO A 5 1.89 -15.87 -2.53
N GLU A 6 0.57 -15.96 -2.42
CA GLU A 6 -0.35 -15.29 -3.34
C GLU A 6 -0.37 -13.77 -3.12
N ILE A 7 -0.27 -13.30 -1.86
CA ILE A 7 -0.16 -11.87 -1.56
C ILE A 7 1.19 -11.31 -2.05
N ILE A 8 2.27 -12.07 -1.93
CA ILE A 8 3.59 -11.64 -2.43
C ILE A 8 3.53 -11.44 -3.94
N LYS A 9 3.00 -12.42 -4.69
CA LYS A 9 2.82 -12.30 -6.15
C LYS A 9 1.93 -11.09 -6.51
N ALA A 10 0.82 -10.90 -5.81
CA ALA A 10 -0.06 -9.76 -6.04
C ALA A 10 0.65 -8.41 -5.78
N SER A 11 1.42 -8.33 -4.71
CA SER A 11 2.22 -7.16 -4.36
C SER A 11 3.24 -6.83 -5.45
N GLU A 12 3.95 -7.84 -5.96
CA GLU A 12 4.91 -7.64 -7.06
C GLU A 12 4.24 -7.15 -8.34
N HIS A 13 3.09 -7.71 -8.71
CA HIS A 13 2.33 -7.26 -9.87
C HIS A 13 1.87 -5.80 -9.71
N VAL A 14 1.29 -5.46 -8.57
CA VAL A 14 0.83 -4.11 -8.28
C VAL A 14 1.98 -3.11 -8.23
N ALA A 15 3.12 -3.48 -7.62
CA ALA A 15 4.30 -2.61 -7.57
C ALA A 15 4.85 -2.32 -8.97
N ARG A 16 4.84 -3.30 -9.89
CA ARG A 16 5.25 -3.08 -11.30
C ARG A 16 4.28 -2.17 -12.05
N GLU A 17 2.98 -2.27 -11.77
CA GLU A 17 1.94 -1.51 -12.48
C GLU A 17 1.78 -0.07 -11.97
N PHE A 18 1.85 0.11 -10.65
CA PHE A 18 1.53 1.40 -10.00
C PHE A 18 2.71 2.05 -9.28
N GLY A 19 3.88 1.38 -9.23
CA GLY A 19 5.07 1.91 -8.61
C GLY A 19 4.82 2.34 -7.15
N PRO A 20 5.23 3.55 -6.74
CA PRO A 20 5.14 4.01 -5.36
C PRO A 20 3.71 4.37 -4.93
N GLU A 21 2.75 4.47 -5.85
CA GLU A 21 1.38 4.94 -5.57
C GLU A 21 0.53 3.90 -4.82
N VAL A 22 0.83 2.61 -4.97
CA VAL A 22 0.14 1.53 -4.26
C VAL A 22 1.17 0.61 -3.62
N ARG A 23 1.05 0.43 -2.30
CA ARG A 23 1.98 -0.38 -1.49
C ARG A 23 1.22 -1.39 -0.66
N PHE A 24 1.83 -2.55 -0.45
CA PHE A 24 1.29 -3.60 0.40
C PHE A 24 2.03 -3.61 1.73
N GLY A 25 1.28 -3.63 2.83
CA GLY A 25 1.79 -3.82 4.18
C GLY A 25 1.18 -5.08 4.78
N ALA A 26 1.91 -5.71 5.70
CA ALA A 26 1.42 -6.85 6.46
C ALA A 26 1.61 -6.57 7.95
N VAL A 27 0.59 -6.92 8.74
CA VAL A 27 0.59 -6.77 10.20
C VAL A 27 0.36 -8.13 10.84
N ASN A 28 1.17 -8.47 11.84
CA ASN A 28 0.92 -9.64 12.67
C ASN A 28 -0.05 -9.26 13.80
N SER A 29 -1.31 -9.65 13.68
CA SER A 29 -2.36 -9.35 14.65
C SER A 29 -2.12 -9.98 16.03
N ARG A 30 -1.30 -11.03 16.14
CA ARG A 30 -0.93 -11.62 17.43
C ARG A 30 0.04 -10.74 18.23
N VAL A 31 0.85 -9.95 17.52
CA VAL A 31 1.82 -9.01 18.13
C VAL A 31 1.18 -7.64 18.33
N PHE A 32 0.28 -7.23 17.43
CA PHE A 32 -0.39 -5.94 17.46
C PHE A 32 -1.93 -6.09 17.52
N PRO A 33 -2.48 -6.65 18.62
CA PRO A 33 -3.93 -6.88 18.75
C PRO A 33 -4.73 -5.58 18.72
N ASP A 34 -4.22 -4.51 19.35
CA ASP A 34 -4.87 -3.19 19.36
C ASP A 34 -5.05 -2.64 17.94
N LEU A 35 -4.07 -2.86 17.06
CA LEU A 35 -4.15 -2.40 15.67
C LEU A 35 -5.23 -3.17 14.92
N ALA A 36 -5.30 -4.50 15.08
CA ALA A 36 -6.36 -5.31 14.49
C ALA A 36 -7.75 -4.88 15.00
N GLN A 37 -7.89 -4.60 16.29
CA GLN A 37 -9.13 -4.13 16.90
C GLN A 37 -9.53 -2.74 16.38
N ARG A 38 -8.60 -1.78 16.30
CA ARG A 38 -8.85 -0.43 15.74
C ARG A 38 -9.35 -0.49 14.29
N PHE A 39 -8.89 -1.47 13.52
CA PHE A 39 -9.33 -1.70 12.14
C PHE A 39 -10.60 -2.56 12.02
N GLY A 40 -11.16 -3.00 13.16
CA GLY A 40 -12.39 -3.80 13.22
C GLY A 40 -12.23 -5.22 12.67
N VAL A 41 -11.01 -5.78 12.71
CA VAL A 41 -10.74 -7.11 12.15
C VAL A 41 -11.31 -8.20 13.06
N THR A 42 -12.26 -8.96 12.54
CA THR A 42 -12.95 -10.05 13.28
C THR A 42 -12.56 -11.45 12.83
N SER A 43 -11.98 -11.60 11.62
CA SER A 43 -11.52 -12.88 11.08
C SER A 43 -10.21 -12.70 10.30
N TYR A 44 -9.47 -13.79 10.15
CA TYR A 44 -8.16 -13.79 9.49
C TYR A 44 -8.12 -14.85 8.40
N PRO A 45 -7.42 -14.60 7.28
CA PRO A 45 -6.71 -13.36 6.93
C PRO A 45 -7.65 -12.22 6.45
N TRP A 46 -7.23 -10.97 6.66
CA TRP A 46 -8.00 -9.75 6.29
C TRP A 46 -7.13 -8.79 5.48
N ILE A 47 -7.72 -8.14 4.47
CA ILE A 47 -7.07 -7.09 3.67
C ILE A 47 -7.99 -5.87 3.63
N VAL A 48 -7.40 -4.71 3.90
CA VAL A 48 -8.08 -3.40 3.93
C VAL A 48 -7.22 -2.40 3.18
N SER A 49 -7.85 -1.43 2.52
CA SER A 49 -7.15 -0.32 1.91
C SER A 49 -7.00 0.84 2.88
N VAL A 50 -5.90 1.59 2.75
CA VAL A 50 -5.69 2.84 3.51
C VAL A 50 -5.18 3.89 2.54
N TYR A 51 -5.83 5.04 2.52
CA TYR A 51 -5.43 6.18 1.70
C TYR A 51 -5.49 7.45 2.53
N ALA A 52 -4.38 8.20 2.55
CA ALA A 52 -4.27 9.48 3.26
C ALA A 52 -4.64 9.42 4.78
N GLY A 53 -4.33 8.30 5.44
CA GLY A 53 -4.69 8.07 6.85
C GLY A 53 -6.14 7.68 7.08
N VAL A 54 -6.92 7.49 6.02
CA VAL A 54 -8.32 7.05 6.08
C VAL A 54 -8.41 5.59 5.63
N ARG A 55 -9.12 4.78 6.41
CA ARG A 55 -9.49 3.40 6.06
C ARG A 55 -10.46 3.43 4.89
N GLY A 56 -10.15 2.69 3.83
CA GLY A 56 -11.06 2.47 2.72
C GLY A 56 -11.85 1.18 2.89
N ASP A 57 -12.06 0.47 1.77
CA ASP A 57 -12.89 -0.73 1.73
C ASP A 57 -12.10 -1.97 2.12
N ASP A 58 -12.84 -2.99 2.54
CA ASP A 58 -12.32 -4.31 2.86
C ASP A 58 -12.43 -5.23 1.64
N MET A 59 -11.43 -6.09 1.46
CA MET A 59 -11.46 -7.04 0.36
C MET A 59 -12.37 -8.22 0.71
N SER A 60 -13.45 -8.39 -0.05
CA SER A 60 -14.26 -9.62 -0.05
C SER A 60 -13.75 -10.62 -1.09
N GLY A 61 -13.65 -11.90 -0.74
CA GLY A 61 -13.35 -12.97 -1.71
C GLY A 61 -11.87 -13.11 -2.06
N LEU A 62 -11.07 -13.59 -1.10
CA LEU A 62 -9.65 -13.90 -1.29
C LEU A 62 -9.47 -15.18 -2.15
N GLY A 63 -9.59 -15.03 -3.46
CA GLY A 63 -9.48 -16.12 -4.45
C GLY A 63 -8.05 -16.46 -4.93
N GLY A 64 -7.04 -15.71 -4.50
CA GLY A 64 -5.64 -15.84 -4.96
C GLY A 64 -5.06 -14.51 -5.44
N ALA A 65 -3.86 -14.53 -6.02
CA ALA A 65 -3.13 -13.32 -6.40
C ALA A 65 -3.94 -12.41 -7.35
N ASP A 66 -4.58 -12.98 -8.37
CA ASP A 66 -5.33 -12.22 -9.38
C ASP A 66 -6.53 -11.46 -8.79
N SER A 67 -7.20 -12.06 -7.78
CA SER A 67 -8.30 -11.41 -7.08
C SER A 67 -7.83 -10.17 -6.34
N VAL A 68 -6.65 -10.27 -5.70
CA VAL A 68 -6.04 -9.16 -4.96
C VAL A 68 -5.60 -8.05 -5.91
N VAL A 69 -4.98 -8.39 -7.05
CA VAL A 69 -4.58 -7.42 -8.07
C VAL A 69 -5.81 -6.68 -8.63
N LYS A 70 -6.86 -7.42 -9.01
CA LYS A 70 -8.10 -6.82 -9.53
C LYS A 70 -8.74 -5.88 -8.51
N TRP A 71 -8.81 -6.30 -7.24
CA TRP A 71 -9.34 -5.46 -6.17
C TRP A 71 -8.49 -4.21 -5.95
N ALA A 72 -7.16 -4.33 -5.90
CA ALA A 72 -6.26 -3.18 -5.74
C ALA A 72 -6.39 -2.15 -6.87
N ARG A 73 -6.58 -2.60 -8.12
CA ARG A 73 -6.86 -1.73 -9.27
C ARG A 73 -8.16 -0.95 -9.09
N LEU A 74 -9.24 -1.63 -8.70
CA LEU A 74 -10.54 -0.99 -8.46
C LEU A 74 -10.46 0.02 -7.32
N GLU A 75 -9.78 -0.35 -6.25
CA GLU A 75 -9.68 0.49 -5.07
C GLU A 75 -8.83 1.73 -5.30
N LYS A 76 -7.71 1.59 -6.03
CA LYS A 76 -6.92 2.72 -6.51
C LYS A 76 -7.79 3.64 -7.37
N LYS A 77 -8.55 3.10 -8.33
CA LYS A 77 -9.44 3.90 -9.20
C LYS A 77 -10.49 4.66 -8.39
N ARG A 78 -10.96 4.10 -7.28
CA ARG A 78 -11.97 4.68 -6.39
C ARG A 78 -11.41 5.78 -5.48
N LEU A 79 -10.25 5.52 -4.85
CA LEU A 79 -9.72 6.38 -3.78
C LEU A 79 -8.64 7.35 -4.24
N TRP A 80 -7.81 6.97 -5.21
CA TRP A 80 -6.59 7.72 -5.55
C TRP A 80 -6.91 9.09 -6.14
N LYS A 81 -6.31 10.12 -5.52
CA LYS A 81 -6.30 11.50 -6.02
C LYS A 81 -4.85 11.99 -6.02
N LYS A 82 -4.47 12.83 -6.99
CA LYS A 82 -3.11 13.40 -7.07
C LYS A 82 -2.75 14.24 -5.84
N GLN A 83 -3.74 14.81 -5.17
CA GLN A 83 -3.57 15.55 -3.90
C GLN A 83 -4.50 14.93 -2.84
N PRO A 84 -3.97 14.05 -1.97
CA PRO A 84 -4.74 13.52 -0.84
C PRO A 84 -5.07 14.62 0.16
N LYS A 85 -6.30 14.64 0.66
CA LYS A 85 -6.65 15.35 1.89
C LYS A 85 -6.39 14.41 3.07
N TRP A 86 -5.28 14.63 3.76
CA TRP A 86 -4.90 13.84 4.94
C TRP A 86 -5.89 14.10 6.07
N LYS A 87 -6.34 13.03 6.74
CA LYS A 87 -7.17 13.16 7.94
C LYS A 87 -6.40 13.85 9.07
N GLU A 88 -5.16 13.43 9.25
CA GLU A 88 -4.18 13.99 10.17
C GLU A 88 -2.83 13.99 9.45
N SER A 89 -2.03 15.04 9.62
CA SER A 89 -0.66 15.06 9.09
C SER A 89 0.11 13.88 9.71
N PRO A 90 0.80 13.05 8.91
CA PRO A 90 1.57 11.95 9.48
C PRO A 90 2.60 12.52 10.47
N PRO A 91 2.83 11.84 11.61
CA PRO A 91 3.74 12.32 12.65
C PRO A 91 5.22 12.31 12.23
N TRP A 92 5.52 11.93 10.99
CA TRP A 92 6.83 11.97 10.35
C TRP A 92 6.74 12.80 9.06
N PRO A 93 7.80 13.55 8.68
CA PRO A 93 7.76 14.40 7.50
C PRO A 93 7.64 13.55 6.23
N VAL A 94 6.46 13.56 5.61
CA VAL A 94 6.30 13.16 4.21
C VAL A 94 6.73 14.32 3.32
N SER A 95 8.02 14.64 3.32
CA SER A 95 8.52 15.62 2.36
C SER A 95 8.35 15.03 0.95
N PRO A 96 7.77 15.75 -0.03
CA PRO A 96 7.69 15.30 -1.42
C PRO A 96 9.06 14.93 -2.00
N SER A 97 10.15 15.40 -1.39
CA SER A 97 11.54 15.11 -1.73
C SER A 97 12.09 13.77 -1.22
N SER A 98 11.39 13.04 -0.33
CA SER A 98 11.86 11.71 0.12
C SER A 98 11.46 10.57 -0.85
N PHE A 99 10.96 10.92 -2.04
CA PHE A 99 10.45 10.01 -3.06
C PHE A 99 11.12 10.19 -4.44
N THR A 100 12.22 10.92 -4.54
CA THR A 100 13.05 10.86 -5.74
C THR A 100 13.86 9.58 -5.71
N SER A 101 13.56 8.71 -6.67
CA SER A 101 14.32 7.53 -7.05
C SER A 101 15.83 7.84 -7.06
N ASP A 102 16.58 7.34 -6.08
CA ASP A 102 18.02 7.12 -6.24
C ASP A 102 18.23 5.96 -7.20
N SER A 103 18.00 6.26 -8.48
CA SER A 103 18.40 5.42 -9.59
C SER A 103 18.65 6.35 -10.76
N ASN A 104 19.95 6.59 -10.99
CA ASN A 104 20.54 7.13 -12.21
C ASN A 104 20.81 8.65 -12.21
N LYS A 105 22.07 9.05 -11.95
CA LYS A 105 23.08 9.26 -13.02
C LYS A 105 24.39 9.83 -12.44
N ASN A 106 25.45 9.04 -12.57
CA ASN A 106 26.77 9.55 -12.91
C ASN A 106 26.62 10.36 -14.22
N ALA A 107 26.78 11.69 -14.17
CA ALA A 107 26.98 12.54 -15.34
C ALA A 107 27.55 13.91 -14.92
N THR A 108 28.89 13.96 -14.89
CA THR A 108 29.76 15.02 -15.42
C THR A 108 29.32 16.49 -15.37
N ALA A 109 30.21 17.31 -14.77
CA ALA A 109 30.76 18.58 -15.28
C ALA A 109 30.68 19.74 -14.27
N ASN A 110 31.84 20.15 -13.76
CA ASN A 110 32.05 21.38 -13.02
C ASN A 110 32.93 22.30 -13.88
N PRO A 111 32.48 23.49 -14.31
CA PRO A 111 33.36 24.58 -14.68
C PRO A 111 33.19 25.74 -13.68
N GLY A 112 34.30 26.16 -13.07
CA GLY A 112 34.38 27.29 -12.13
C GLY A 112 35.65 27.21 -11.31
#